data_AF-A0A7J9L8Y9-F1
#
_entry.id   AF-A0A7J9L8Y9-F1
#
_cell.length_a   1.000
_cell.length_b   1.000
_cell.length_c   1.000
_cell.angle_alpha   90.00
_cell.angle_beta   90.00
_cell.angle_gamma   90.00
#
_symmetry.space_group_name_H-M   'P 1'
#
loop_
_entity.id
_entity.type
_entity.pdbx_description
1 polymer ?
#
loop_
_entity_poly.entity_id
_entity_poly.type
_entity_poly.pdbx_seq_one_letter_code
_entity_poly.pdbx_strand_id
1 'polypeptide(L)' 'MADPNNVLQSWDPTLVNPCTWFHVTCNSENSVTRVDLGNANLTGQLVPQLGSLPNLQYL' A
#
# COMPACT_ATOMS: atom_id res chain seq x y z
N MET A 1 -5.72 -10.48 -7.31
CA MET A 1 -5.12 -10.42 -5.96
C MET A 1 -6.13 -11.03 -4.99
N ALA A 2 -5.72 -11.99 -4.18
CA ALA A 2 -6.55 -12.50 -3.09
C ALA A 2 -5.99 -11.97 -1.77
N ASP A 3 -6.90 -11.45 -0.94
CA ASP A 3 -6.61 -10.88 0.38
C ASP A 3 -7.46 -11.62 1.42
N PRO A 4 -7.01 -12.81 1.88
CA PRO A 4 -7.81 -13.64 2.80
C PRO A 4 -7.93 -13.03 4.20
N ASN A 5 -7.06 -12.09 4.55
CA ASN A 5 -6.98 -11.48 5.88
C ASN A 5 -7.53 -10.05 5.92
N ASN A 6 -8.08 -9.55 4.80
CA ASN A 6 -8.60 -8.18 4.65
C ASN A 6 -7.54 -7.10 4.99
N VAL A 7 -6.27 -7.35 4.71
CA VAL A 7 -5.16 -6.43 4.98
C VAL A 7 -5.27 -5.15 4.15
N LEU A 8 -5.83 -5.28 2.95
CA LEU A 8 -6.01 -4.18 1.99
C LEU A 8 -7.39 -3.52 2.12
N GLN A 9 -8.17 -3.82 3.15
CA GLN A 9 -9.54 -3.30 3.30
C GLN A 9 -9.60 -1.76 3.32
N SER A 10 -8.60 -1.10 3.89
CA SER A 10 -8.54 0.37 3.94
C SER A 10 -8.08 1.02 2.63
N TRP A 11 -7.62 0.23 1.66
CA TRP A 11 -7.02 0.70 0.42
C TRP A 11 -8.11 1.08 -0.57
N ASP A 12 -8.82 2.15 -0.24
CA ASP A 12 -9.90 2.68 -1.06
C ASP A 12 -9.30 3.60 -2.16
N PRO A 13 -9.44 3.23 -3.45
CA PRO A 13 -8.89 4.01 -4.57
C PRO A 13 -9.59 5.36 -4.75
N THR A 14 -10.73 5.59 -4.09
CA THR A 14 -11.45 6.87 -4.11
C THR A 14 -10.91 7.85 -3.08
N LEU A 15 -10.14 7.38 -2.10
CA LEU A 15 -9.47 8.26 -1.14
C LEU A 15 -8.28 8.96 -1.80
N VAL A 16 -8.27 10.29 -1.64
CA VAL A 16 -7.22 11.16 -2.21
C VAL A 16 -5.85 10.88 -1.60
N ASN A 17 -5.80 10.47 -0.33
CA ASN A 17 -4.56 10.31 0.40
C ASN A 17 -4.31 8.84 0.78
N PRO A 18 -3.34 8.14 0.16
CA PRO A 18 -2.99 6.77 0.50
C PRO A 18 -2.30 6.64 1.88
N CYS A 19 -1.89 7.74 2.51
CA CYS A 19 -1.27 7.73 3.84
C CYS A 19 -2.24 7.34 4.96
N THR A 20 -3.55 7.31 4.69
CA THR A 20 -4.56 6.81 5.65
C THR A 20 -4.78 5.31 5.55
N TRP A 21 -4.18 4.65 4.55
CA TRP A 21 -4.29 3.21 4.38
C TRP A 21 -3.44 2.47 5.41
N PHE A 22 -3.97 1.36 5.91
CA PHE A 22 -3.20 0.44 6.73
C PHE A 22 -1.98 -0.06 5.97
N HIS A 23 -0.91 -0.29 6.75
CA HIS A 23 0.37 -0.78 6.24
C HIS A 23 1.08 0.18 5.27
N VAL A 24 0.59 1.42 5.11
CA VAL A 24 1.25 2.48 4.35
C VAL A 24 1.87 3.47 5.31
N THR A 25 3.12 3.86 5.06
CA THR A 25 3.80 4.95 5.77
C THR A 25 4.18 6.01 4.76
N CYS A 26 3.94 7.27 5.14
CA CYS A 26 4.29 8.43 4.33
C CYS A 26 5.31 9.32 5.03
N ASN A 27 6.00 10.13 4.22
CA ASN A 27 6.82 11.23 4.72
C ASN A 27 5.97 12.46 5.11
N SER A 28 6.63 13.53 5.55
CA SER A 28 6.01 14.81 5.91
C SER A 28 5.30 15.52 4.75
N GLU A 29 5.54 15.11 3.50
CA GLU A 29 4.94 15.66 2.29
C GLU A 29 3.74 14.83 1.80
N ASN A 30 3.25 13.90 2.62
CA ASN A 30 2.19 12.93 2.25
C ASN A 30 2.55 12.04 1.06
N SER A 31 3.84 11.80 0.83
CA SER A 31 4.29 10.85 -0.18
C SER A 31 4.59 9.50 0.45
N VAL A 32 4.08 8.43 -0.15
CA VAL A 32 4.28 7.06 0.32
C VAL A 32 5.76 6.71 0.23
N THR A 33 6.33 6.32 1.37
CA THR A 33 7.74 5.90 1.49
C THR A 33 7.89 4.44 1.84
N ARG A 34 6.88 3.82 2.46
CA ARG A 34 6.90 2.40 2.80
C ARG A 34 5.52 1.77 2.70
N VAL A 35 5.50 0.54 2.22
CA VAL A 35 4.33 -0.34 2.19
C VAL A 35 4.75 -1.66 2.85
N ASP A 36 3.99 -2.14 3.84
CA ASP A 36 4.36 -3.32 4.64
C ASP A 36 3.31 -4.43 4.51
N LEU A 37 3.46 -5.26 3.48
CA LEU A 37 2.54 -6.38 3.19
C LEU A 37 3.15 -7.73 3.57
N GLY A 38 4.23 -7.71 4.36
CA GLY A 38 4.91 -8.92 4.82
C GLY A 38 3.98 -9.80 5.64
N ASN A 39 4.06 -11.12 5.43
CA ASN A 39 3.26 -12.12 6.15
C ASN A 39 1.73 -11.96 6.04
N ALA A 40 1.23 -11.14 5.11
CA ALA A 40 -0.20 -10.93 4.90
C ALA A 40 -0.91 -12.10 4.19
N ASN A 41 -0.15 -13.12 3.72
CA ASN A 41 -0.64 -14.22 2.88
C ASN A 41 -1.37 -13.74 1.62
N LEU A 42 -1.00 -12.56 1.11
CA LEU A 42 -1.51 -12.06 -0.16
C LEU A 42 -1.02 -12.95 -1.30
N THR A 43 -1.90 -13.26 -2.23
CA THR A 43 -1.55 -14.04 -3.43
C THR A 43 -1.99 -13.33 -4.70
N GLY A 44 -1.29 -13.63 -5.79
CA GLY A 44 -1.48 -12.98 -7.10
C GLY A 44 -0.54 -11.80 -7.32
N GLN A 45 -0.84 -11.00 -8.34
CA GLN A 45 0.00 -9.86 -8.72
C GLN A 45 -0.37 -8.62 -7.89
N LEU A 46 0.67 -8.00 -7.32
CA LEU A 46 0.56 -6.68 -6.72
C LEU A 46 0.30 -5.63 -7.82
N VAL A 47 -0.48 -4.60 -7.50
CA VAL A 47 -0.85 -3.57 -8.47
C VAL A 47 0.41 -2.81 -8.94
N PRO A 48 0.70 -2.74 -10.26
CA PRO A 48 1.93 -2.14 -10.78
C PRO A 48 2.10 -0.67 -10.41
N GLN A 49 0.99 0.02 -10.11
CA GLN A 49 0.95 1.41 -9.66
C GLN A 49 1.76 1.64 -8.37
N LEU A 50 1.89 0.64 -7.49
CA LEU A 50 2.76 0.75 -6.31
C LEU A 50 4.24 0.92 -6.71
N GLY A 51 4.66 0.25 -7.79
CA GLY A 51 6.01 0.42 -8.36
C GLY A 51 6.23 1.78 -9.03
N SER A 52 5.18 2.58 -9.23
CA SER A 52 5.25 3.94 -9.76
C SER A 52 5.27 5.01 -8.68
N LEU A 53 5.29 4.63 -7.40
CA LEU A 53 5.38 5.57 -6.28
C LEU A 53 6.77 6.22 -6.25
N PRO A 54 6.88 7.55 -6.41
CA PRO A 54 8.16 8.22 -6.69
C PRO A 54 9.12 8.23 -5.49
N ASN A 55 8.59 8.16 -4.27
CA ASN A 55 9.37 8.22 -3.03
C ASN A 55 9.35 6.90 -2.26
N LEU A 56 8.89 5.81 -2.88
CA LEU A 56 8.85 4.50 -2.23
C LEU A 56 10.28 3.99 -2.00
N GLN A 57 10.57 3.65 -0.75
CA GLN A 57 11.88 3.17 -0.31
C GLN A 57 11.82 1.69 0.12
N TYR A 58 10.69 1.25 0.68
CA TYR A 58 10.52 -0.08 1.23
C TYR A 58 9.17 -0.70 0.82
N LEU A 59 9.21 -1.96 0.39
CA LEU A 59 8.07 -2.79 0.03
C LEU A 59 8.22 -4.21 0.60
#